data_AF-A0A484HJZ9-F1
#
_entry.id   AF-A0A484HJZ9-F1
#
_cell.length_a   1.000
_cell.length_b   1.000
_cell.length_c   1.000
_cell.angle_alpha   90.00
_cell.angle_beta   90.00
_cell.angle_gamma   90.00
#
_symmetry.space_group_name_H-M   'P 1'
#
loop_
_entity.id
_entity.type
_entity.pdbx_description
1 polymer ?
#
loop_
_entity_poly.entity_id
_entity_poly.type
_entity_poly.pdbx_seq_one_letter_code
_entity_poly.pdbx_strand_id
1 'polypeptide(L)' 'MSDSKEIKGKFKYEKDSKRYHRFKIETDEGIVGNIYVPKDSEGIPKKIILNNAANDS' A
#
# COMPACT_ATOMS: atom_id res chain seq x y z
N MET A 1 2.12 23.93 -12.66
CA MET A 1 3.16 23.20 -11.88
C MET A 1 2.39 22.26 -10.97
N SER A 2 2.33 20.97 -11.28
CA SER A 2 1.61 20.01 -10.45
C SER A 2 2.52 19.64 -9.28
N ASP A 3 2.21 20.17 -8.09
CA ASP A 3 2.84 19.75 -6.85
C ASP A 3 2.44 18.31 -6.56
N SER A 4 3.17 17.36 -7.12
CA SER A 4 3.05 15.95 -6.76
C SER A 4 3.61 15.77 -5.36
N LYS A 5 2.78 15.98 -4.33
CA LYS A 5 3.11 15.63 -2.96
C LYS A 5 3.26 14.11 -2.87
N GLU A 6 4.50 13.64 -2.78
CA GLU A 6 4.79 12.25 -2.47
C GLU A 6 4.50 12.00 -0.99
N ILE A 7 3.47 11.20 -0.70
CA ILE A 7 3.14 10.78 0.65
C ILE A 7 3.92 9.51 0.98
N LYS A 8 4.76 9.58 2.02
CA LYS A 8 5.52 8.43 2.55
C LYS A 8 4.84 7.85 3.79
N GLY A 9 5.23 6.64 4.13
CA GLY A 9 4.62 5.91 5.23
C GLY A 9 5.29 4.58 5.53
N LYS A 10 4.77 3.92 6.55
CA LYS A 10 5.16 2.58 6.96
C LYS A 10 4.01 1.62 6.70
N PHE A 11 4.37 0.37 6.47
CA PHE A 11 3.40 -0.72 6.43
C PHE A 11 3.89 -1.87 7.29
N LYS A 12 2.95 -2.61 7.86
CA LYS A 12 3.21 -3.77 8.70
C LYS A 12 2.37 -4.94 8.22
N TYR A 13 3.00 -6.09 8.03
CA TYR A 13 2.28 -7.34 7.84
C TYR A 13 1.47 -7.66 9.09
N GLU A 14 0.16 -7.85 8.93
CA GLU A 14 -0.73 -8.21 10.04
C GLU A 14 -0.97 -9.71 10.10
N LYS A 15 -1.58 -10.24 9.04
CA LYS A 15 -2.00 -11.64 8.98
C LYS A 15 -2.23 -12.09 7.56
N ASP A 16 -2.32 -13.40 7.43
CA ASP A 16 -2.74 -14.05 6.21
C ASP A 16 -4.21 -14.42 6.24
N SER A 17 -4.81 -14.42 5.05
CA SER A 17 -6.07 -15.09 4.76
C SER A 17 -5.82 -16.25 3.79
N LYS A 18 -6.90 -16.95 3.38
CA LYS A 18 -6.79 -18.04 2.40
C LYS A 18 -6.16 -17.60 1.07
N ARG A 19 -6.40 -16.35 0.64
CA ARG A 19 -6.00 -15.85 -0.68
C ARG A 19 -5.09 -14.62 -0.65
N TYR A 20 -4.95 -13.95 0.48
CA TYR A 20 -4.25 -12.66 0.56
C TYR A 20 -3.34 -12.57 1.79
N HIS A 21 -2.20 -11.91 1.61
CA HIS A 21 -1.40 -11.27 2.64
C HIS A 21 -2.03 -9.91 2.98
N ARG A 22 -2.34 -9.67 4.26
CA ARG A 22 -2.91 -8.40 4.72
C ARG A 22 -1.84 -7.55 5.39
N PHE A 23 -1.72 -6.31 4.94
CA PHE A 23 -0.84 -5.29 5.50
C PHE A 23 -1.65 -4.12 6.01
N LYS A 24 -1.30 -3.60 7.18
CA LYS A 24 -1.75 -2.30 7.63
C LYS A 24 -0.79 -1.23 7.14
N ILE A 25 -1.30 -0.14 6.61
CA ILE A 25 -0.51 1.03 6.21
C ILE A 25 -0.82 2.21 7.11
N GLU A 26 0.20 3.02 7.37
CA GLU A 26 0.12 4.27 8.10
C GLU A 26 1.08 5.26 7.44
N THR A 27 0.51 6.33 6.88
CA THR A 27 1.28 7.38 6.21
C THR A 27 1.56 8.55 7.14
N ASP A 28 2.58 9.32 6.82
CA ASP A 28 2.98 10.50 7.62
C ASP A 28 1.90 11.61 7.63
N GLU A 29 0.99 11.62 6.64
CA GLU A 29 -0.16 12.54 6.57
C GLU A 29 -1.45 11.96 7.20
N GLY A 30 -1.34 10.89 7.99
CA GLY A 30 -2.46 10.34 8.76
C GLY A 30 -3.41 9.40 8.00
N ILE A 31 -3.12 9.06 6.74
CA ILE A 31 -3.85 8.00 6.03
C ILE A 31 -3.51 6.65 6.67
N VAL A 32 -4.53 5.97 7.18
CA VAL A 32 -4.43 4.62 7.76
C VAL A 32 -5.35 3.69 6.99
N GLY A 33 -4.84 2.53 6.57
CA GLY A 33 -5.61 1.61 5.74
C GLY A 33 -5.10 0.18 5.80
N ASN A 34 -5.73 -0.67 4.99
CA ASN A 34 -5.29 -2.05 4.79
C ASN A 34 -5.07 -2.32 3.29
N ILE A 35 -3.96 -2.99 2.97
CA ILE A 35 -3.65 -3.49 1.63
C ILE A 35 -3.72 -5.01 1.66
N TYR A 36 -4.39 -5.58 0.67
CA TYR A 36 -4.52 -7.02 0.47
C TYR A 36 -3.75 -7.41 -0.78
N VAL A 37 -2.69 -8.19 -0.60
CA VAL A 37 -1.84 -8.65 -1.69
C VAL A 37 -2.12 -10.14 -1.92
N PRO A 38 -2.51 -10.55 -3.13
CA PRO A 38 -2.77 -11.96 -3.44
C PRO A 38 -1.57 -12.87 -3.10
N LYS A 39 -1.82 -14.07 -2.57
CA LYS A 39 -0.77 -15.04 -2.21
C LYS A 39 -0.09 -15.71 -3.41
N ASP A 40 -0.71 -15.61 -4.57
CA ASP A 40 -0.15 -16.03 -5.86
C ASP A 40 0.74 -14.95 -6.49
N SER A 41 0.84 -13.76 -5.87
CA SER A 41 1.93 -12.84 -6.17
C SER A 41 3.27 -13.48 -5.75
N GLU A 42 4.37 -13.09 -6.39
CA GLU A 42 5.73 -13.69 -6.27
C GLU A 42 6.35 -13.68 -4.86
N GLY A 43 5.56 -13.36 -3.83
CA GLY A 43 5.91 -13.44 -2.43
C GLY A 43 5.30 -12.29 -1.63
N ILE A 44 5.73 -12.19 -0.37
CA ILE A 44 5.36 -11.07 0.50
C ILE A 44 6.15 -9.83 0.02
N PRO A 45 5.48 -8.74 -0.43
CA PRO A 45 6.17 -7.57 -0.94
C PRO A 45 6.98 -6.85 0.13
N LYS A 46 8.19 -6.42 -0.25
CA LYS A 46 9.06 -5.58 0.58
C LYS A 46 8.84 -4.08 0.38
N LYS A 47 8.15 -3.69 -0.70
CA LYS A 47 7.83 -2.30 -1.05
C LYS A 47 6.44 -2.25 -1.68
N ILE A 48 5.65 -1.24 -1.33
CA ILE A 48 4.35 -0.95 -1.93
C ILE A 48 4.37 0.51 -2.39
N ILE A 49 3.96 0.77 -3.63
CA ILE A 49 3.83 2.11 -4.22
C ILE A 49 2.38 2.25 -4.67
N LEU A 50 1.70 3.31 -4.21
CA LEU A 50 0.32 3.62 -4.58
C LEU A 50 0.31 4.89 -5.42
N ASN A 51 -0.17 4.79 -6.65
CA ASN A 51 -0.40 5.95 -7.51
C ASN A 51 -1.87 6.36 -7.41
N ASN A 52 -2.14 7.66 -7.26
CA ASN A 52 -3.51 8.17 -7.29
C ASN A 52 -4.02 8.14 -8.74
N ALA A 53 -5.08 7.37 -8.99
CA ALA A 53 -5.69 7.23 -10.32
C ALA A 53 -6.24 8.53 -10.91
N ALA A 54 -6.42 9.59 -10.10
CA ALA A 54 -6.91 10.89 -10.57
C ALA A 54 -5.86 11.73 -11.34
N ASN A 55 -4.58 11.34 -11.32
CA ASN A 55 -3.50 12.06 -12.02
C ASN A 55 -3.06 11.40 -13.34
N ASP A 56 -3.73 10.33 -13.77
CA ASP A 56 -3.44 9.62 -15.04
C ASP A 56 -4.36 10.08 -16.20
N SER A 57 -4.92 11.29 -16.12
CA SER A 57 -5.85 11.87 -17.13
C SER A 57 -5.30 13.14 -17.78
#